data_AF-A0A959NSB6-F1
#
_entry.id   AF-A0A959NSB6-F1
#
_cell.length_a   1.000
_cell.length_b   1.000
_cell.length_c   1.000
_cell.angle_alpha   90.00
_cell.angle_beta   90.00
_cell.angle_gamma   90.00
#
_symmetry.space_group_name_H-M   'P 1'
#
loop_
_entity.id
_entity.type
_entity.pdbx_description
1 polymer ?
#
loop_
_entity_poly.entity_id
_entity_poly.type
_entity_poly.pdbx_seq_one_letter_code
_entity_poly.pdbx_strand_id
1 'polypeptide(L)'
;MNSNFQFLQAEWDTFYQRATKAEQLVITDPRTSLAYARMALEVAVNWMFTNDEELTLPFNTTLNSLISDRIFKEQFNHKLYSELHLIKKAGNLAIHNKPVSDVDSHTVIEYLFYFAKWFAKSYSETTIDDAGIFNWDCIPKQGNEALTKKQFEALQKQLDNELDKFQEQLEKADKEKEELAKENELFKKQIEALQAQIENNKVEANTLDQVVHPRNEYETRKYYIDVALREAGWDLQGIKDKEYKVQYMPKSTNTSETGYVDYVLWDDDGLPLALVEAKKTLESASKGENQAQLYADALEKMFGRRPVMYYTNGFETFLWDDQFYKGSRPVHGFYTKAELQTLMFRRSHRADIRTAPIDTNIAGRTYQMRSIKSIAEHFAGTDKTTNKLIGTNRGALLVLATGTGKTRTSIALSKMMLEANWVKRVLFLADRKSLVSQAKNNFVKFLPEHSSVNLLKEKDNPDARFAFSTYQTMMGLIDGARNGEYRFYGVGHFDLVIID
;
A
#
# COMPACT_ATOMS: atom_id res chain seq x y z
N MET A 1 50.95 -18.28 7.16
CA MET A 1 51.07 -17.08 8.02
C MET A 1 49.78 -16.30 7.85
N ASN A 2 49.19 -15.82 8.95
CA ASN A 2 48.07 -14.87 8.85
C ASN A 2 48.64 -13.51 8.46
N SER A 3 48.16 -12.94 7.35
CA SER A 3 48.52 -11.60 6.88
C SER A 3 47.66 -10.55 7.60
N ASN A 4 48.21 -9.36 7.88
CA ASN A 4 47.39 -8.23 8.37
C ASN A 4 46.30 -7.85 7.36
N PHE A 5 46.46 -8.17 6.07
CA PHE A 5 45.56 -7.78 4.99
C PHE A 5 44.53 -8.86 4.62
N GLN A 6 44.44 -9.94 5.39
CA GLN A 6 43.60 -11.11 5.08
C GLN A 6 42.14 -10.76 4.75
N PHE A 7 41.60 -9.70 5.36
CA PHE A 7 40.24 -9.24 5.14
C PHE A 7 39.96 -8.72 3.71
N LEU A 8 40.98 -8.37 2.93
CA LEU A 8 40.83 -7.92 1.55
C LEU A 8 40.64 -9.07 0.55
N GLN A 9 41.01 -10.31 0.92
CA GLN A 9 41.16 -11.41 -0.04
C GLN A 9 39.85 -11.78 -0.77
N ALA A 10 38.71 -11.64 -0.09
CA ALA A 10 37.42 -12.08 -0.64
C ALA A 10 36.91 -11.19 -1.77
N GLU A 11 37.04 -9.86 -1.63
CA GLU A 11 36.41 -8.89 -2.53
C GLU A 11 37.44 -8.14 -3.41
N TRP A 12 38.70 -8.01 -2.95
CA TRP A 12 39.74 -7.26 -3.67
C TRP A 12 41.08 -8.00 -3.71
N ASP A 13 41.10 -9.18 -4.35
CA ASP A 13 42.27 -10.07 -4.43
C ASP A 13 43.55 -9.38 -4.94
N THR A 14 43.46 -8.52 -5.96
CA THR A 14 44.62 -7.77 -6.47
C THR A 14 45.19 -6.81 -5.41
N PHE A 15 44.32 -6.12 -4.65
CA PHE A 15 44.75 -5.23 -3.56
C PHE A 15 45.39 -6.05 -2.43
N TYR A 16 44.74 -7.16 -2.05
CA TYR A 16 45.23 -8.11 -1.05
C TYR A 16 46.63 -8.64 -1.38
N GLN A 17 46.86 -9.11 -2.62
CA GLN A 17 48.13 -9.67 -3.04
C GLN A 17 49.26 -8.65 -2.95
N ARG A 18 49.03 -7.39 -3.36
CA ARG A 18 50.04 -6.32 -3.32
C ARG A 18 50.36 -5.90 -1.89
N ALA A 19 49.33 -5.75 -1.05
CA ALA A 19 49.51 -5.38 0.35
C ALA A 19 50.24 -6.47 1.14
N THR A 20 49.89 -7.75 0.92
CA THR A 20 50.57 -8.89 1.54
C THR A 20 52.02 -9.01 1.07
N LYS A 21 52.30 -8.73 -0.20
CA LYS A 21 53.68 -8.71 -0.71
C LYS A 21 54.50 -7.58 -0.09
N ALA A 22 53.90 -6.41 0.12
CA ALA A 22 54.54 -5.30 0.83
C ALA A 22 54.87 -5.71 2.28
N GLU A 23 53.94 -6.35 2.98
CA GLU A 23 54.09 -6.86 4.35
C GLU A 23 55.24 -7.85 4.48
N GLN A 24 55.32 -8.82 3.55
CA GLN A 24 56.33 -9.87 3.56
C GLN A 24 57.77 -9.36 3.40
N LEU A 25 57.94 -8.13 2.90
CA LEU A 25 59.24 -7.56 2.55
C LEU A 25 59.66 -6.41 3.48
N VAL A 26 58.83 -6.04 4.46
CA VAL A 26 59.07 -4.88 5.35
C VAL A 26 60.46 -4.92 5.97
N ILE A 27 60.89 -6.09 6.46
CA ILE A 27 62.18 -6.26 7.12
C ILE A 27 63.28 -6.67 6.12
N THR A 28 62.97 -7.57 5.18
CA THR A 28 63.99 -8.19 4.33
C THR A 28 64.40 -7.34 3.13
N ASP A 29 63.50 -6.50 2.61
CA ASP A 29 63.77 -5.57 1.52
C ASP A 29 62.87 -4.32 1.64
N PRO A 30 63.27 -3.35 2.48
CA PRO A 30 62.51 -2.12 2.71
C PRO A 30 62.13 -1.37 1.42
N ARG A 31 63.02 -1.35 0.41
CA ARG A 31 62.76 -0.66 -0.86
C ARG A 31 61.64 -1.34 -1.63
N THR A 32 61.71 -2.65 -1.76
CA THR A 32 60.68 -3.40 -2.50
C THR A 32 59.34 -3.40 -1.74
N SER A 33 59.38 -3.44 -0.40
CA SER A 33 58.18 -3.28 0.44
C SER A 33 57.47 -1.94 0.18
N LEU A 34 58.20 -0.82 0.17
CA LEU A 34 57.68 0.51 -0.14
C LEU A 34 57.07 0.61 -1.54
N ALA A 35 57.69 -0.04 -2.53
CA ALA A 35 57.16 -0.04 -3.89
C ALA A 35 55.83 -0.81 -3.99
N TYR A 36 55.75 -2.01 -3.41
CA TYR A 36 54.49 -2.76 -3.35
C TYR A 36 53.41 -2.03 -2.57
N ALA A 37 53.76 -1.30 -1.50
CA ALA A 37 52.80 -0.51 -0.75
C ALA A 37 52.18 0.61 -1.60
N ARG A 38 52.99 1.29 -2.42
CA ARG A 38 52.47 2.27 -3.38
C ARG A 38 51.61 1.63 -4.46
N MET A 39 52.01 0.46 -4.99
CA MET A 39 51.19 -0.27 -5.97
C MET A 39 49.85 -0.70 -5.38
N ALA A 40 49.83 -1.15 -4.12
CA ALA A 40 48.60 -1.50 -3.41
C ALA A 40 47.67 -0.29 -3.27
N LEU A 41 48.22 0.87 -2.89
CA LEU A 41 47.47 2.13 -2.84
C LEU A 41 46.92 2.52 -4.22
N GLU A 42 47.71 2.36 -5.28
CA GLU A 42 47.28 2.69 -6.65
C GLU A 42 46.12 1.82 -7.13
N VAL A 43 46.15 0.51 -6.85
CA VAL A 43 45.05 -0.41 -7.16
C VAL A 43 43.76 0.02 -6.45
N ALA A 44 43.84 0.30 -5.16
CA ALA A 44 42.67 0.69 -4.37
C ALA A 44 42.09 2.03 -4.84
N VAL A 45 42.93 3.04 -5.08
CA VAL A 45 42.47 4.37 -5.54
C VAL A 45 41.81 4.28 -6.91
N ASN A 46 42.39 3.55 -7.87
CA ASN A 46 41.75 3.37 -9.18
C ASN A 46 40.40 2.65 -9.08
N TRP A 47 40.30 1.66 -8.18
CA TRP A 47 39.02 1.00 -7.91
C TRP A 47 37.97 1.99 -7.37
N MET A 48 38.35 2.89 -6.43
CA MET A 48 37.44 3.91 -5.90
C MET A 48 36.89 4.80 -7.01
N PHE A 49 37.75 5.36 -7.86
CA PHE A 49 37.31 6.22 -8.97
C PHE A 49 36.46 5.51 -10.04
N THR A 50 36.41 4.17 -10.01
CA THR A 50 35.60 3.38 -10.93
C THR A 50 34.23 3.01 -10.35
N ASN A 51 34.16 2.77 -9.04
CA ASN A 51 32.99 2.17 -8.39
C ASN A 51 32.28 3.12 -7.42
N ASP A 52 32.88 4.26 -7.09
CA ASP A 52 32.26 5.29 -6.26
C ASP A 52 31.62 6.37 -7.14
N GLU A 53 30.30 6.50 -7.06
CA GLU A 53 29.53 7.47 -7.85
C GLU A 53 29.89 8.93 -7.54
N GLU A 54 30.48 9.22 -6.38
CA GLU A 54 30.91 10.58 -6.02
C GLU A 54 32.24 10.97 -6.68
N LEU A 55 33.03 9.99 -7.15
CA LEU A 55 34.37 10.21 -7.72
C LEU A 55 34.34 10.17 -9.25
N THR A 56 34.65 11.30 -9.88
CA THR A 56 34.79 11.39 -11.33
C THR A 56 36.24 11.25 -11.76
N LEU A 57 36.52 10.36 -12.71
CA LEU A 57 37.87 10.17 -13.25
C LEU A 57 38.39 11.47 -13.93
N PRO A 58 39.52 12.05 -13.45
CA PRO A 58 40.12 13.23 -14.06
C PRO A 58 40.93 12.87 -15.32
N PHE A 59 41.14 13.85 -16.20
CA PHE A 59 41.93 13.68 -17.43
C PHE A 59 43.34 13.11 -17.20
N ASN A 60 43.99 13.51 -16.10
CA ASN A 60 45.26 12.92 -15.68
C ASN A 60 44.98 11.85 -14.62
N THR A 61 45.22 10.58 -14.96
CA THR A 61 44.92 9.42 -14.13
C THR A 61 46.10 8.93 -13.29
N THR A 62 47.21 9.68 -13.25
CA THR A 62 48.34 9.33 -12.38
C THR A 62 47.90 9.33 -10.91
N LEU A 63 48.45 8.44 -10.09
CA LEU A 63 48.16 8.38 -8.65
C LEU A 63 48.31 9.73 -7.94
N ASN A 64 49.24 10.57 -8.39
CA ASN A 64 49.40 11.92 -7.87
C ASN A 64 48.20 12.83 -8.14
N SER A 65 47.65 12.76 -9.35
CA SER A 65 46.47 13.51 -9.76
C SER A 65 45.24 13.03 -8.99
N LEU A 66 45.02 11.72 -8.93
CA LEU A 66 43.90 11.11 -8.22
C LEU A 66 43.88 11.46 -6.72
N ILE A 67 45.01 11.34 -6.02
CA ILE A 67 45.10 11.69 -4.58
C ILE A 67 44.94 13.20 -4.34
N SER A 68 45.25 14.02 -5.35
CA SER A 68 45.13 15.49 -5.26
C SER A 68 43.75 16.00 -5.64
N ASP A 69 42.85 15.14 -6.12
CA ASP A 69 41.48 15.51 -6.43
C ASP A 69 40.75 16.01 -5.17
N ARG A 70 39.91 17.04 -5.36
CA ARG A 70 39.23 17.72 -4.24
C ARG A 70 38.23 16.78 -3.58
N ILE A 71 37.42 16.06 -4.36
CA ILE A 71 36.38 15.18 -3.84
C ILE A 71 37.02 13.96 -3.20
N PHE A 72 38.06 13.39 -3.80
CA PHE A 72 38.84 12.32 -3.19
C PHE A 72 39.40 12.71 -1.82
N LYS A 73 39.96 13.92 -1.69
CA LYS A 73 40.47 14.43 -0.40
C LYS A 73 39.37 14.54 0.66
N GLU A 74 38.15 14.90 0.28
CA GLU A 74 37.01 15.09 1.18
C GLU A 74 36.53 13.75 1.81
N GLN A 75 36.88 12.60 1.22
CA GLN A 75 36.54 11.27 1.75
C GLN A 75 37.31 10.88 3.02
N PHE A 76 38.41 11.58 3.34
CA PHE A 76 39.32 11.20 4.42
C PHE A 76 39.45 12.28 5.49
N ASN A 77 39.66 11.87 6.74
CA ASN A 77 40.12 12.80 7.77
C ASN A 77 41.58 13.24 7.50
N HIS A 78 41.98 14.36 8.09
CA HIS A 78 43.32 14.94 7.86
C HIS A 78 44.47 13.97 8.14
N LYS A 79 44.33 13.11 9.17
CA LYS A 79 45.36 12.14 9.54
C LYS A 79 45.54 11.10 8.44
N LEU A 80 44.47 10.40 8.08
CA LEU A 80 44.50 9.33 7.08
C LEU A 80 44.93 9.87 5.71
N TYR A 81 44.42 11.04 5.31
CA TYR A 81 44.84 11.68 4.05
C TYR A 81 46.35 11.98 4.00
N SER A 82 46.92 12.45 5.11
CA SER A 82 48.37 12.73 5.21
C SER A 82 49.19 11.45 5.11
N GLU A 83 48.69 10.34 5.67
CA GLU A 83 49.30 9.02 5.60
C GLU A 83 49.34 8.50 4.14
N LEU A 84 48.28 8.67 3.35
CA LEU A 84 48.27 8.30 1.92
C LEU A 84 49.36 9.03 1.12
N HIS A 85 49.54 10.32 1.38
CA HIS A 85 50.61 11.10 0.76
C HIS A 85 52.00 10.59 1.15
N LEU A 86 52.17 10.09 2.37
CA LEU A 86 53.44 9.51 2.81
C LEU A 86 53.71 8.18 2.11
N ILE A 87 52.71 7.29 2.01
CA ILE A 87 52.81 6.02 1.25
C ILE A 87 53.24 6.33 -0.20
N LYS A 88 52.58 7.30 -0.86
CA LYS A 88 52.93 7.74 -2.21
C LYS A 88 54.37 8.27 -2.29
N LYS A 89 54.77 9.16 -1.38
CA LYS A 89 56.11 9.78 -1.39
C LYS A 89 57.22 8.76 -1.17
N ALA A 90 57.08 7.90 -0.15
CA ALA A 90 58.08 6.88 0.16
C ALA A 90 58.19 5.82 -0.95
N GLY A 91 57.06 5.40 -1.53
CA GLY A 91 57.06 4.51 -2.69
C GLY A 91 57.72 5.15 -3.93
N ASN A 92 57.51 6.45 -4.17
CA ASN A 92 58.20 7.15 -5.26
C ASN A 92 59.72 7.20 -5.02
N LEU A 93 60.19 7.40 -3.78
CA LEU A 93 61.62 7.33 -3.45
C LEU A 93 62.18 5.94 -3.76
N ALA A 94 61.45 4.89 -3.39
CA ALA A 94 61.83 3.51 -3.66
C ALA A 94 61.92 3.21 -5.17
N ILE A 95 60.89 3.56 -5.94
CA ILE A 95 60.83 3.35 -7.40
C ILE A 95 61.94 4.11 -8.12
N HIS A 96 62.23 5.35 -7.73
CA HIS A 96 63.28 6.16 -8.34
C HIS A 96 64.68 5.89 -7.81
N ASN A 97 64.87 4.77 -7.10
CA ASN A 97 66.15 4.34 -6.52
C ASN A 97 66.83 5.42 -5.66
N LYS A 98 66.04 6.22 -4.95
CA LYS A 98 66.52 7.20 -3.98
C LYS A 98 66.77 6.52 -2.62
N PRO A 99 67.53 7.16 -1.70
CA PRO A 99 67.72 6.62 -0.36
C PRO A 99 66.39 6.42 0.37
N VAL A 100 66.22 5.24 0.96
CA VAL A 100 65.07 4.85 1.80
C VAL A 100 65.61 4.04 2.98
N SER A 101 64.94 4.11 4.11
CA SER A 101 65.31 3.45 5.36
C SER A 101 64.37 2.29 5.71
N ASP A 102 64.79 1.47 6.66
CA ASP A 102 63.92 0.51 7.35
C ASP A 102 62.73 1.22 8.00
N VAL A 103 62.96 2.34 8.70
CA VAL A 103 61.92 3.15 9.33
C VAL A 103 60.81 3.54 8.34
N ASP A 104 61.18 3.88 7.09
CA ASP A 104 60.21 4.22 6.05
C ASP A 104 59.27 3.05 5.75
N SER A 105 59.83 1.85 5.52
CA SER A 105 59.03 0.65 5.24
C SER A 105 58.16 0.21 6.42
N HIS A 106 58.66 0.36 7.66
CA HIS A 106 57.93 0.05 8.87
C HIS A 106 56.72 0.98 9.06
N THR A 107 56.91 2.27 8.77
CA THR A 107 55.84 3.27 8.89
C THR A 107 54.80 3.09 7.79
N VAL A 108 55.24 2.87 6.55
CA VAL A 108 54.36 2.81 5.38
C VAL A 108 53.45 1.58 5.39
N ILE A 109 53.93 0.42 5.88
CA ILE A 109 53.08 -0.77 5.94
C ILE A 109 51.93 -0.60 6.94
N GLU A 110 52.19 0.07 8.07
CA GLU A 110 51.17 0.36 9.07
C GLU A 110 50.12 1.34 8.51
N TYR A 111 50.56 2.36 7.78
CA TYR A 111 49.66 3.32 7.12
C TYR A 111 48.83 2.65 6.02
N LEU A 112 49.44 1.75 5.25
CA LEU A 112 48.71 0.96 4.25
C LEU A 112 47.63 0.10 4.89
N PHE A 113 47.91 -0.52 6.05
CA PHE A 113 46.92 -1.29 6.79
C PHE A 113 45.72 -0.44 7.23
N TYR A 114 45.94 0.73 7.81
CA TYR A 114 44.83 1.59 8.25
C TYR A 114 44.01 2.13 7.07
N PHE A 115 44.66 2.44 5.94
CA PHE A 115 43.94 2.75 4.70
C PHE A 115 43.14 1.56 4.17
N ALA A 116 43.74 0.37 4.10
CA ALA A 116 43.04 -0.85 3.69
C ALA A 116 41.83 -1.15 4.58
N LYS A 117 41.96 -0.97 5.89
CA LYS A 117 40.88 -1.11 6.87
C LYS A 117 39.76 -0.11 6.62
N TRP A 118 40.09 1.15 6.37
CA TRP A 118 39.10 2.18 6.01
C TRP A 118 38.39 1.80 4.70
N PHE A 119 39.15 1.45 3.66
CA PHE A 119 38.65 1.10 2.33
C PHE A 119 37.66 -0.08 2.41
N ALA A 120 38.06 -1.16 3.08
CA ALA A 120 37.23 -2.34 3.22
C ALA A 120 35.94 -2.04 4.01
N LYS A 121 36.02 -1.21 5.06
CA LYS A 121 34.84 -0.80 5.82
C LYS A 121 33.88 0.09 5.02
N SER A 122 34.40 0.89 4.08
CA SER A 122 33.59 1.79 3.25
C SER A 122 32.89 1.08 2.10
N TYR A 123 33.57 0.12 1.45
CA TYR A 123 33.13 -0.42 0.16
C TYR A 123 32.74 -1.90 0.16
N SER A 124 32.85 -2.61 1.29
CA SER A 124 32.54 -4.04 1.34
C SER A 124 31.04 -4.30 1.19
N GLU A 125 30.68 -5.28 0.36
CA GLU A 125 29.29 -5.73 0.23
C GLU A 125 28.84 -6.50 1.49
N THR A 126 29.79 -7.12 2.19
CA THR A 126 29.57 -7.86 3.43
C THR A 126 29.96 -7.05 4.66
N THR A 127 29.34 -7.32 5.81
CA THR A 127 29.72 -6.68 7.08
C THR A 127 31.05 -7.26 7.56
N ILE A 128 32.13 -6.46 7.47
CA ILE A 128 33.45 -6.84 7.98
C ILE A 128 33.49 -6.55 9.48
N ASP A 129 33.62 -7.60 10.31
CA ASP A 129 33.93 -7.48 11.73
C ASP A 129 35.26 -6.72 11.92
N ASP A 130 35.42 -5.97 13.01
CA ASP A 130 36.57 -5.07 13.20
C ASP A 130 37.92 -5.76 12.90
N ALA A 131 38.59 -5.34 11.82
CA ALA A 131 39.85 -5.90 11.33
C ALA A 131 41.04 -5.74 12.31
N GLY A 132 40.79 -5.31 13.55
CA GLY A 132 41.77 -5.17 14.61
C GLY A 132 42.74 -4.02 14.42
N ILE A 133 43.86 -4.08 15.12
CA ILE A 133 45.00 -3.16 14.99
C ILE A 133 46.15 -3.86 14.27
N PHE A 134 47.05 -3.08 13.66
CA PHE A 134 48.20 -3.64 12.95
C PHE A 134 49.05 -4.52 13.87
N ASN A 135 49.36 -5.74 13.42
CA ASN A 135 50.09 -6.73 14.18
C ASN A 135 51.48 -7.02 13.58
N TRP A 136 52.52 -6.63 14.32
CA TRP A 136 53.92 -6.88 13.97
C TRP A 136 54.32 -8.36 13.98
N ASP A 137 53.59 -9.22 14.69
CA ASP A 137 53.85 -10.66 14.72
C ASP A 137 53.53 -11.37 13.38
N CYS A 138 52.75 -10.72 12.51
CA CYS A 138 52.46 -11.21 11.17
C CYS A 138 53.62 -10.97 10.19
N ILE A 139 54.62 -10.14 10.54
CA ILE A 139 55.72 -9.79 9.64
C ILE A 139 56.82 -10.87 9.70
N PRO A 140 57.21 -11.46 8.55
CA PRO A 140 58.31 -12.43 8.50
C PRO A 140 59.64 -11.78 8.88
N LYS A 141 60.34 -12.33 9.88
CA LYS A 141 61.67 -11.87 10.33
C LYS A 141 62.83 -12.43 9.51
N GLN A 142 62.58 -13.46 8.70
CA GLN A 142 63.52 -14.07 7.76
C GLN A 142 62.78 -14.57 6.51
N GLY A 143 63.43 -14.52 5.34
CA GLY A 143 63.06 -15.37 4.21
C GLY A 143 62.27 -14.74 3.06
N ASN A 144 62.71 -13.62 2.51
CA ASN A 144 62.44 -13.29 1.10
C ASN A 144 63.63 -12.54 0.52
N GLU A 145 64.22 -13.08 -0.55
CA GLU A 145 65.31 -12.43 -1.29
C GLU A 145 64.81 -11.11 -1.89
N ALA A 146 65.62 -10.06 -1.78
CA ALA A 146 65.36 -8.77 -2.41
C ALA A 146 65.20 -8.94 -3.93
N LEU A 147 64.19 -8.31 -4.52
CA LEU A 147 63.99 -8.35 -5.97
C LEU A 147 65.17 -7.66 -6.66
N THR A 148 65.72 -8.30 -7.69
CA THR A 148 66.73 -7.65 -8.52
C THR A 148 66.09 -6.49 -9.29
N LYS A 149 66.87 -5.44 -9.58
CA LYS A 149 66.41 -4.26 -10.35
C LYS A 149 65.67 -4.63 -11.65
N LYS A 150 66.10 -5.69 -12.33
CA LYS A 150 65.49 -6.19 -13.57
C LYS A 150 64.12 -6.82 -13.36
N GLN A 151 63.91 -7.54 -12.25
CA GLN A 151 62.61 -8.10 -11.89
C GLN A 151 61.64 -7.00 -11.44
N PHE A 152 62.14 -5.96 -10.77
CA PHE A 152 61.38 -4.78 -10.38
C PHE A 152 60.83 -4.01 -11.60
N GLU A 153 61.69 -3.72 -12.57
CA GLU A 153 61.29 -3.03 -13.81
C GLU A 153 60.29 -3.86 -14.64
N ALA A 154 60.42 -5.19 -14.65
CA ALA A 154 59.47 -6.07 -15.35
C ALA A 154 58.08 -6.05 -14.73
N LEU A 155 58.01 -6.04 -13.39
CA LEU A 155 56.74 -5.98 -12.65
C LEU A 155 56.03 -4.64 -12.84
N GLN A 156 56.80 -3.55 -12.89
CA GLN A 156 56.25 -2.22 -13.14
C GLN A 156 55.60 -2.12 -14.53
N LYS A 157 56.29 -2.63 -15.56
CA LYS A 157 55.71 -2.71 -16.92
C LYS A 157 54.44 -3.55 -17.00
N GLN A 158 54.36 -4.63 -16.22
CA GLN A 158 53.15 -5.45 -16.18
C GLN A 158 51.96 -4.67 -15.60
N LEU A 159 52.20 -3.85 -14.57
CA LEU A 159 51.16 -3.02 -13.96
C LEU A 159 50.68 -1.93 -14.91
N ASP A 160 51.60 -1.24 -15.59
CA ASP A 160 51.24 -0.19 -16.56
C ASP A 160 50.33 -0.77 -17.66
N ASN A 161 50.65 -1.97 -18.18
CA ASN A 161 49.81 -2.67 -19.16
C ASN A 161 48.42 -3.10 -18.62
N GLU A 162 48.30 -3.44 -17.34
CA GLU A 162 47.02 -3.79 -16.72
C GLU A 162 46.14 -2.53 -16.53
N LEU A 163 46.74 -1.40 -16.16
CA LEU A 163 46.05 -0.11 -16.04
C LEU A 163 45.55 0.39 -17.40
N ASP A 164 46.37 0.30 -18.44
CA ASP A 164 45.99 0.72 -19.80
C ASP A 164 44.77 -0.08 -20.31
N LYS A 165 44.78 -1.41 -20.12
CA LYS A 165 43.65 -2.27 -20.49
C LYS A 165 42.36 -1.95 -19.73
N PHE A 166 42.49 -1.59 -18.46
CA PHE A 166 41.35 -1.23 -17.63
C PHE A 166 40.73 0.10 -18.06
N GLN A 167 41.57 1.09 -18.40
CA GLN A 167 41.13 2.38 -18.93
C GLN A 167 40.39 2.22 -20.27
N GLU A 168 40.89 1.36 -21.18
CA GLU A 168 40.22 1.06 -22.45
C GLU A 168 38.81 0.45 -22.25
N GLN A 169 38.63 -0.38 -21.22
CA GLN A 169 37.32 -0.97 -20.90
C GLN A 169 36.32 0.07 -20.39
N LEU A 170 36.77 1.01 -19.57
CA LEU A 170 35.93 2.09 -19.05
C LEU A 170 35.45 3.02 -20.17
N GLU A 171 36.34 3.44 -21.07
CA GLU A 171 35.96 4.28 -22.21
C GLU A 171 34.93 3.60 -23.12
N LYS A 172 35.00 2.28 -23.25
CA LYS A 172 34.03 1.51 -24.03
C LYS A 172 32.66 1.48 -23.33
N ALA A 173 32.63 1.23 -22.03
CA ALA A 173 31.39 1.20 -21.25
C ALA A 173 30.68 2.58 -21.23
N ASP A 174 31.45 3.68 -21.11
CA ASP A 174 30.90 5.03 -21.15
C ASP A 174 30.24 5.35 -22.49
N LYS A 175 30.88 4.95 -23.61
CA LYS A 175 30.29 5.10 -24.95
C LYS A 175 28.99 4.31 -25.11
N GLU A 176 28.95 3.06 -24.64
CA GLU A 176 27.72 2.24 -24.67
C GLU A 176 26.58 2.87 -23.83
N LYS A 177 26.91 3.43 -22.66
CA LYS A 177 25.96 4.12 -21.78
C LYS A 177 25.39 5.39 -22.43
N GLU A 178 26.22 6.17 -23.13
CA GLU A 178 25.75 7.34 -23.88
C GLU A 178 24.82 6.97 -25.03
N GLU A 179 25.09 5.87 -25.75
CA GLU A 179 24.22 5.38 -26.82
C GLU A 179 22.86 4.94 -26.27
N LEU A 180 22.84 4.16 -25.18
CA LEU A 180 21.60 3.74 -24.52
C LEU A 180 20.79 4.93 -23.97
N ALA A 181 21.45 5.97 -23.47
CA ALA A 181 20.78 7.18 -23.00
C ALA A 181 20.04 7.90 -24.14
N LYS A 182 20.67 8.00 -25.33
CA LYS A 182 20.04 8.59 -26.53
C LYS A 182 18.86 7.75 -27.01
N GLU A 183 18.98 6.43 -26.99
CA GLU A 183 17.89 5.52 -27.37
C GLU A 183 16.68 5.62 -26.42
N ASN A 184 16.94 5.67 -25.11
CA ASN A 184 15.90 5.85 -24.10
C ASN A 184 15.16 7.20 -24.24
N GLU A 185 15.87 8.28 -24.58
CA GLU A 185 15.23 9.58 -24.83
C GLU A 185 14.31 9.51 -26.05
N LEU A 186 14.72 8.80 -27.11
CA LEU A 186 13.90 8.60 -28.31
C LEU A 186 12.64 7.79 -28.00
N PHE A 187 12.77 6.67 -27.27
CA PHE A 187 11.62 5.86 -26.86
C PHE A 187 10.64 6.63 -25.98
N LYS A 188 11.15 7.46 -25.07
CA LYS A 188 10.29 8.32 -24.23
C LYS A 188 9.44 9.26 -25.08
N LYS A 189 10.04 9.94 -26.07
CA LYS A 189 9.32 10.81 -27.01
C LYS A 189 8.29 10.04 -27.85
N GLN A 190 8.60 8.82 -28.28
CA GLN A 190 7.65 7.97 -29.00
C GLN A 190 6.44 7.57 -28.15
N ILE A 191 6.66 7.20 -26.89
CA ILE A 191 5.58 6.86 -25.95
C ILE A 191 4.67 8.07 -25.71
N GLU A 192 5.25 9.25 -25.47
CA GLU A 192 4.49 10.49 -25.30
C GLU A 192 3.64 10.83 -26.54
N ALA A 193 4.22 10.69 -27.74
CA ALA A 193 3.48 10.90 -28.99
C ALA A 193 2.35 9.89 -29.20
N LEU A 194 2.59 8.61 -28.91
CA LEU A 194 1.58 7.55 -29.00
C LEU A 194 0.44 7.79 -28.01
N GLN A 195 0.75 8.20 -26.78
CA GLN A 195 -0.26 8.54 -25.76
C GLN A 195 -1.12 9.72 -26.19
N ALA A 196 -0.52 10.78 -26.72
CA ALA A 196 -1.25 11.93 -27.24
C ALA A 196 -2.17 11.55 -28.42
N GLN A 197 -1.70 10.66 -29.30
CA GLN A 197 -2.51 10.13 -30.41
C GLN A 197 -3.68 9.29 -29.89
N ILE A 198 -3.46 8.40 -28.92
CA ILE A 198 -4.52 7.60 -28.30
C ILE A 198 -5.58 8.51 -27.69
N GLU A 199 -5.18 9.57 -27.00
CA GLU A 199 -6.13 10.48 -26.37
C GLU A 199 -6.96 11.25 -27.39
N ASN A 200 -6.34 11.74 -28.46
CA ASN A 200 -7.07 12.35 -29.58
C ASN A 200 -8.05 11.36 -30.23
N ASN A 201 -7.62 10.11 -30.46
CA ASN A 201 -8.48 9.07 -31.01
C ASN A 201 -9.67 8.76 -30.10
N LYS A 202 -9.51 8.77 -28.77
CA LYS A 202 -10.63 8.61 -27.82
C LYS A 202 -11.61 9.77 -27.92
N VAL A 203 -11.12 11.00 -27.99
CA VAL A 203 -11.98 12.20 -28.13
C VAL A 203 -12.77 12.13 -29.43
N GLU A 204 -12.12 11.80 -30.54
CA GLU A 204 -12.77 11.64 -31.85
C GLU A 204 -13.79 10.49 -31.82
N ALA A 205 -13.43 9.32 -31.29
CA ALA A 205 -14.32 8.18 -31.15
C ALA A 205 -15.54 8.49 -30.28
N ASN A 206 -15.35 9.18 -29.15
CA ASN A 206 -16.45 9.59 -28.27
C ASN A 206 -17.38 10.61 -28.95
N THR A 207 -16.80 11.56 -29.70
CA THR A 207 -17.58 12.56 -30.46
C THR A 207 -18.40 11.87 -31.55
N LEU A 208 -17.79 10.92 -32.26
CA LEU A 208 -18.44 10.15 -33.32
C LEU A 208 -19.54 9.24 -32.75
N ASP A 209 -19.32 8.61 -31.59
CA ASP A 209 -20.35 7.83 -30.89
C ASP A 209 -21.54 8.70 -30.47
N GLN A 210 -21.32 9.91 -29.97
CA GLN A 210 -22.40 10.85 -29.63
C GLN A 210 -23.25 11.24 -30.84
N VAL A 211 -22.63 11.33 -32.03
CA VAL A 211 -23.32 11.69 -33.28
C VAL A 211 -24.03 10.50 -33.92
N VAL A 212 -23.40 9.32 -33.93
CA VAL A 212 -23.90 8.11 -34.59
C VAL A 212 -24.88 7.32 -33.71
N HIS A 213 -24.67 7.34 -32.39
CA HIS A 213 -25.54 6.74 -31.39
C HIS A 213 -26.05 7.81 -30.42
N PRO A 214 -26.88 8.77 -30.86
CA PRO A 214 -27.49 9.75 -29.97
C PRO A 214 -28.38 9.02 -28.96
N ARG A 215 -27.86 8.74 -27.78
CA ARG A 215 -28.62 8.09 -26.71
C ARG A 215 -29.63 9.07 -26.15
N ASN A 216 -30.89 8.67 -26.10
CA ASN A 216 -31.87 9.38 -25.30
C ASN A 216 -31.51 9.19 -23.82
N GLU A 217 -30.93 10.23 -23.22
CA GLU A 217 -30.47 10.22 -21.82
C GLU A 217 -31.60 9.82 -20.86
N TYR A 218 -32.83 10.23 -21.15
CA TYR A 218 -34.01 9.90 -20.33
C TYR A 218 -34.32 8.40 -20.36
N GLU A 219 -34.31 7.78 -21.54
CA GLU A 219 -34.58 6.34 -21.71
C GLU A 219 -33.46 5.46 -21.18
N THR A 220 -32.21 5.85 -21.43
CA THR A 220 -31.02 5.14 -20.93
C THR A 220 -30.97 5.15 -19.40
N ARG A 221 -31.34 6.27 -18.78
CA ARG A 221 -31.49 6.38 -17.31
C ARG A 221 -32.61 5.51 -16.77
N LYS A 222 -33.80 5.58 -17.39
CA LYS A 222 -34.95 4.74 -16.99
C LYS A 222 -34.55 3.27 -17.04
N TYR A 223 -33.79 2.90 -18.07
CA TYR A 223 -33.21 1.57 -18.20
C TYR A 223 -32.22 1.22 -17.06
N TYR A 224 -31.26 2.08 -16.71
CA TYR A 224 -30.34 1.82 -15.59
C TYR A 224 -31.08 1.63 -14.26
N ILE A 225 -32.05 2.48 -13.96
CA ILE A 225 -32.87 2.37 -12.73
C ILE A 225 -33.71 1.09 -12.77
N ASP A 226 -34.36 0.78 -13.90
CA ASP A 226 -35.12 -0.45 -14.10
C ASP A 226 -34.25 -1.71 -13.97
N VAL A 227 -33.00 -1.68 -14.44
CA VAL A 227 -32.02 -2.77 -14.27
C VAL A 227 -31.67 -2.92 -12.79
N ALA A 228 -31.28 -1.85 -12.12
CA ALA A 228 -30.90 -1.89 -10.71
C ALA A 228 -32.05 -2.33 -9.78
N LEU A 229 -33.29 -1.95 -10.10
CA LEU A 229 -34.48 -2.42 -9.40
C LEU A 229 -34.74 -3.92 -9.66
N ARG A 230 -34.59 -4.39 -10.90
CA ARG A 230 -34.71 -5.83 -11.22
C ARG A 230 -33.62 -6.68 -10.57
N GLU A 231 -32.39 -6.19 -10.51
CA GLU A 231 -31.29 -6.86 -9.80
C GLU A 231 -31.59 -7.06 -8.31
N ALA A 232 -32.33 -6.12 -7.71
CA ALA A 232 -32.84 -6.19 -6.34
C ALA A 232 -34.13 -7.03 -6.21
N GLY A 233 -34.60 -7.63 -7.30
CA GLY A 233 -35.77 -8.51 -7.33
C GLY A 233 -37.13 -7.81 -7.47
N TRP A 234 -37.16 -6.53 -7.87
CA TRP A 234 -38.41 -5.82 -8.13
C TRP A 234 -38.90 -6.06 -9.56
N ASP A 235 -40.06 -6.70 -9.68
CA ASP A 235 -40.78 -6.82 -10.94
C ASP A 235 -41.67 -5.58 -11.13
N LEU A 236 -41.26 -4.68 -12.03
CA LEU A 236 -41.92 -3.38 -12.25
C LEU A 236 -43.03 -3.44 -13.31
N GLN A 237 -43.64 -4.61 -13.50
CA GLN A 237 -44.70 -4.85 -14.49
C GLN A 237 -46.09 -4.48 -13.98
N GLY A 238 -46.26 -4.15 -12.70
CA GLY A 238 -47.52 -3.73 -12.12
C GLY A 238 -47.93 -2.34 -12.58
N ILE A 239 -49.24 -2.15 -12.81
CA ILE A 239 -49.85 -0.88 -13.24
C ILE A 239 -49.61 0.24 -12.19
N LYS A 240 -49.34 -0.10 -10.94
CA LYS A 240 -49.13 0.83 -9.83
C LYS A 240 -47.66 1.08 -9.50
N ASP A 241 -46.73 0.48 -10.24
CA ASP A 241 -45.32 0.47 -9.85
C ASP A 241 -44.58 1.68 -10.39
N LYS A 242 -45.03 2.24 -11.53
CA LYS A 242 -44.40 3.38 -12.21
C LYS A 242 -45.36 4.55 -12.34
N GLU A 243 -44.83 5.77 -12.26
CA GLU A 243 -45.59 7.03 -12.39
C GLU A 243 -46.86 7.02 -11.53
N TYR A 244 -46.72 6.53 -10.29
CA TYR A 244 -47.85 6.31 -9.41
C TYR A 244 -48.43 7.65 -8.95
N LYS A 245 -49.71 7.86 -9.25
CA LYS A 245 -50.44 9.06 -8.88
C LYS A 245 -50.66 9.12 -7.37
N VAL A 246 -50.16 10.18 -6.74
CA VAL A 246 -50.39 10.50 -5.32
C VAL A 246 -51.22 11.75 -5.16
N GLN A 247 -51.94 11.82 -4.03
CA GLN A 247 -52.76 12.97 -3.63
C GLN A 247 -52.18 13.60 -2.36
N TYR A 248 -52.72 14.75 -1.92
CA TYR A 248 -52.28 15.48 -0.72
C TYR A 248 -50.91 16.16 -0.84
N MET A 249 -50.45 16.45 -2.07
CA MET A 249 -49.28 17.28 -2.29
C MET A 249 -49.54 18.73 -1.82
N PRO A 250 -48.55 19.45 -1.27
CA PRO A 250 -48.76 20.82 -0.82
C PRO A 250 -49.16 21.75 -1.97
N LYS A 251 -50.22 22.55 -1.78
CA LYS A 251 -50.70 23.55 -2.76
C LYS A 251 -49.63 24.55 -3.21
N SER A 252 -48.67 24.86 -2.33
CA SER A 252 -47.53 25.73 -2.65
C SER A 252 -46.60 25.15 -3.73
N THR A 253 -46.58 23.83 -3.88
CA THR A 253 -45.74 23.10 -4.85
C THR A 253 -46.54 22.51 -6.01
N ASN A 254 -47.80 22.11 -5.78
CA ASN A 254 -48.70 21.55 -6.78
C ASN A 254 -50.12 22.06 -6.54
N THR A 255 -50.60 22.95 -7.42
CA THR A 255 -51.94 23.58 -7.30
C THR A 255 -53.08 22.56 -7.32
N SER A 256 -52.91 21.44 -8.02
CA SER A 256 -53.87 20.33 -8.10
C SER A 256 -53.79 19.35 -6.92
N GLU A 257 -52.87 19.57 -5.97
CA GLU A 257 -52.55 18.68 -4.84
C GLU A 257 -52.22 17.24 -5.27
N THR A 258 -51.87 17.07 -6.54
CA THR A 258 -51.59 15.78 -7.18
C THR A 258 -50.12 15.73 -7.57
N GLY A 259 -49.50 14.56 -7.37
CA GLY A 259 -48.13 14.28 -7.80
C GLY A 259 -48.03 12.91 -8.47
N TYR A 260 -46.87 12.61 -9.06
CA TYR A 260 -46.57 11.33 -9.69
C TYR A 260 -45.20 10.87 -9.22
N VAL A 261 -45.17 9.75 -8.52
CA VAL A 261 -43.92 9.15 -8.02
C VAL A 261 -43.35 8.25 -9.11
N ASP A 262 -42.07 8.39 -9.45
CA ASP A 262 -41.48 7.61 -10.54
C ASP A 262 -41.61 6.10 -10.27
N TYR A 263 -41.29 5.65 -9.05
CA TYR A 263 -41.52 4.26 -8.63
C TYR A 263 -42.03 4.16 -7.20
N VAL A 264 -42.99 3.25 -6.99
CA VAL A 264 -43.40 2.83 -5.64
C VAL A 264 -43.16 1.34 -5.50
N LEU A 265 -42.42 0.97 -4.46
CA LEU A 265 -42.05 -0.40 -4.14
C LEU A 265 -43.04 -0.94 -3.10
N TRP A 266 -43.94 -1.81 -3.55
CA TRP A 266 -45.07 -2.31 -2.76
C TRP A 266 -44.73 -3.57 -1.96
N ASP A 267 -45.32 -3.68 -0.78
CA ASP A 267 -45.37 -4.93 -0.03
C ASP A 267 -46.47 -5.87 -0.55
N ASP A 268 -46.47 -7.11 -0.08
CA ASP A 268 -47.50 -8.11 -0.44
C ASP A 268 -48.89 -7.74 0.14
N ASP A 269 -48.94 -6.91 1.18
CA ASP A 269 -50.17 -6.37 1.77
C ASP A 269 -50.71 -5.12 1.03
N GLY A 270 -50.04 -4.67 -0.03
CA GLY A 270 -50.41 -3.50 -0.81
C GLY A 270 -50.05 -2.16 -0.16
N LEU A 271 -49.27 -2.16 0.92
CA LEU A 271 -48.74 -0.94 1.55
C LEU A 271 -47.36 -0.60 1.00
N PRO A 272 -47.00 0.70 0.92
CA PRO A 272 -45.74 1.13 0.31
C PRO A 272 -44.55 0.85 1.25
N LEU A 273 -43.54 0.13 0.75
CA LEU A 273 -42.28 -0.11 1.46
C LEU A 273 -41.26 0.99 1.19
N ALA A 274 -41.14 1.41 -0.07
CA ALA A 274 -40.27 2.49 -0.48
C ALA A 274 -40.81 3.24 -1.69
N LEU A 275 -40.25 4.41 -1.94
CA LEU A 275 -40.41 5.17 -3.17
C LEU A 275 -39.05 5.47 -3.80
N VAL A 276 -39.02 5.66 -5.12
CA VAL A 276 -37.82 6.09 -5.85
C VAL A 276 -38.16 7.34 -6.66
N GLU A 277 -37.42 8.42 -6.43
CA GLU A 277 -37.48 9.67 -7.18
C GLU A 277 -36.27 9.78 -8.13
N ALA A 278 -36.51 9.96 -9.43
CA ALA A 278 -35.46 9.97 -10.45
C ALA A 278 -35.17 11.39 -10.98
N LYS A 279 -33.90 11.82 -10.91
CA LYS A 279 -33.40 13.07 -11.52
C LYS A 279 -32.63 12.81 -12.81
N LYS A 280 -32.33 13.89 -13.55
CA LYS A 280 -31.51 13.82 -14.78
C LYS A 280 -30.06 13.48 -14.40
N THR A 281 -29.30 12.82 -15.28
CA THR A 281 -27.94 12.34 -14.99
C THR A 281 -26.99 13.49 -14.66
N LEU A 282 -27.07 14.58 -15.44
CA LEU A 282 -26.26 15.79 -15.25
C LEU A 282 -26.67 16.60 -14.00
N GLU A 283 -27.76 16.23 -13.34
CA GLU A 283 -28.19 16.85 -12.09
C GLU A 283 -27.81 15.98 -10.90
N SER A 284 -27.40 16.64 -9.82
CA SER A 284 -27.16 15.95 -8.55
C SER A 284 -28.43 15.26 -8.06
N ALA A 285 -28.32 13.98 -7.70
CA ALA A 285 -29.42 13.20 -7.15
C ALA A 285 -30.05 13.89 -5.93
N SER A 286 -29.26 14.60 -5.12
CA SER A 286 -29.70 15.33 -3.92
C SER A 286 -30.79 16.36 -4.17
N LYS A 287 -30.95 16.87 -5.40
CA LYS A 287 -32.08 17.75 -5.74
C LYS A 287 -33.45 17.06 -5.62
N GLY A 288 -33.49 15.72 -5.64
CA GLY A 288 -34.70 14.93 -5.45
C GLY A 288 -35.12 14.73 -4.00
N GLU A 289 -34.30 15.12 -3.03
CA GLU A 289 -34.54 14.86 -1.60
C GLU A 289 -35.87 15.44 -1.10
N ASN A 290 -36.10 16.75 -1.33
CA ASN A 290 -37.34 17.40 -0.92
C ASN A 290 -38.57 16.79 -1.59
N GLN A 291 -38.47 16.42 -2.87
CA GLN A 291 -39.58 15.84 -3.61
C GLN A 291 -39.92 14.43 -3.10
N ALA A 292 -38.90 13.63 -2.81
CA ALA A 292 -39.05 12.32 -2.18
C ALA A 292 -39.76 12.42 -0.82
N GLN A 293 -39.44 13.42 0.01
CA GLN A 293 -40.16 13.67 1.27
C GLN A 293 -41.63 14.00 1.07
N LEU A 294 -41.95 14.92 0.15
CA LEU A 294 -43.34 15.30 -0.13
C LEU A 294 -44.16 14.10 -0.63
N TYR A 295 -43.55 13.23 -1.44
CA TYR A 295 -44.17 11.98 -1.86
C TYR A 295 -44.31 10.96 -0.74
N ALA A 296 -43.35 10.88 0.18
CA ALA A 296 -43.48 10.05 1.37
C ALA A 296 -44.63 10.52 2.27
N ASP A 297 -44.78 11.83 2.48
CA ASP A 297 -45.89 12.42 3.24
C ASP A 297 -47.25 12.13 2.59
N ALA A 298 -47.32 12.24 1.27
CA ALA A 298 -48.52 11.93 0.49
C ALA A 298 -48.91 10.45 0.61
N LEU A 299 -47.95 9.54 0.41
CA LEU A 299 -48.15 8.10 0.55
C LEU A 299 -48.52 7.70 1.98
N GLU A 300 -47.90 8.32 2.99
CA GLU A 300 -48.25 8.09 4.40
C GLU A 300 -49.69 8.49 4.70
N LYS A 301 -50.17 9.63 4.18
CA LYS A 301 -51.58 10.05 4.33
C LYS A 301 -52.54 9.10 3.61
N MET A 302 -52.15 8.58 2.45
CA MET A 302 -53.00 7.68 1.65
C MET A 302 -53.08 6.26 2.24
N PHE A 303 -51.97 5.73 2.77
CA PHE A 303 -51.84 4.32 3.13
C PHE A 303 -51.59 4.08 4.63
N GLY A 304 -51.34 5.12 5.42
CA GLY A 304 -51.01 5.02 6.85
C GLY A 304 -49.63 4.42 7.14
N ARG A 305 -48.80 4.19 6.11
CA ARG A 305 -47.42 3.68 6.22
C ARG A 305 -46.49 4.66 5.51
N ARG A 306 -45.50 5.19 6.24
CA ARG A 306 -44.45 6.00 5.64
C ARG A 306 -43.46 5.11 4.86
N PRO A 307 -43.23 5.32 3.55
CA PRO A 307 -42.22 4.55 2.83
C PRO A 307 -40.79 4.96 3.19
N VAL A 308 -39.79 4.10 2.90
CA VAL A 308 -38.38 4.52 2.79
C VAL A 308 -38.20 5.31 1.50
N MET A 309 -37.37 6.34 1.51
CA MET A 309 -37.15 7.18 0.33
C MET A 309 -35.84 6.83 -0.35
N TYR A 310 -35.90 6.65 -1.66
CA TYR A 310 -34.74 6.69 -2.54
C TYR A 310 -34.83 7.88 -3.47
N TYR A 311 -33.69 8.49 -3.74
CA TYR A 311 -33.56 9.45 -4.84
C TYR A 311 -32.26 9.20 -5.59
N THR A 312 -32.34 9.21 -6.92
CA THR A 312 -31.28 8.71 -7.80
C THR A 312 -31.23 9.47 -9.11
N ASN A 313 -30.05 9.53 -9.74
CA ASN A 313 -29.90 9.95 -11.13
C ASN A 313 -29.48 8.78 -12.05
N GLY A 314 -29.53 7.54 -11.55
CA GLY A 314 -29.09 6.33 -12.24
C GLY A 314 -27.65 5.90 -11.91
N PHE A 315 -26.80 6.83 -11.47
CA PHE A 315 -25.40 6.54 -11.07
C PHE A 315 -25.20 6.71 -9.57
N GLU A 316 -25.71 7.81 -9.02
CA GLU A 316 -25.74 8.08 -7.60
C GLU A 316 -27.13 7.75 -7.07
N THR A 317 -27.20 6.99 -5.98
CA THR A 317 -28.45 6.68 -5.30
C THR A 317 -28.31 6.98 -3.82
N PHE A 318 -29.30 7.66 -3.25
CA PHE A 318 -29.38 7.92 -1.82
C PHE A 318 -30.56 7.17 -1.23
N LEU A 319 -30.40 6.75 0.02
CA LEU A 319 -31.44 6.11 0.83
C LEU A 319 -31.70 6.96 2.07
N TRP A 320 -32.97 7.21 2.35
CA TRP A 320 -33.40 7.87 3.58
C TRP A 320 -34.59 7.15 4.25
N ASP A 321 -34.33 6.61 5.44
CA ASP A 321 -35.35 6.18 6.40
C ASP A 321 -35.44 7.25 7.51
N ASP A 322 -36.28 8.25 7.27
CA ASP A 322 -36.41 9.45 8.12
C ASP A 322 -37.15 9.19 9.44
N GLN A 323 -37.77 8.02 9.59
CA GLN A 323 -38.36 7.58 10.86
C GLN A 323 -37.31 7.25 11.91
N PHE A 324 -36.06 6.99 11.51
CA PHE A 324 -34.99 6.61 12.43
C PHE A 324 -33.74 7.49 12.30
N TYR A 325 -33.43 8.00 11.11
CA TYR A 325 -32.24 8.80 10.87
C TYR A 325 -32.56 10.20 10.34
N LYS A 326 -31.84 11.21 10.82
CA LYS A 326 -32.08 12.62 10.46
C LYS A 326 -31.65 13.02 9.04
N GLY A 327 -30.90 12.17 8.36
CA GLY A 327 -30.39 12.45 7.03
C GLY A 327 -30.24 11.19 6.21
N SER A 328 -30.18 11.40 4.90
CA SER A 328 -29.93 10.37 3.90
C SER A 328 -28.49 9.91 3.90
N ARG A 329 -28.19 8.88 3.10
CA ARG A 329 -26.83 8.41 2.83
C ARG A 329 -26.73 7.85 1.41
N PRO A 330 -25.54 7.87 0.80
CA PRO A 330 -25.33 7.17 -0.46
C PRO A 330 -25.44 5.65 -0.29
N VAL A 331 -25.95 4.98 -1.33
CA VAL A 331 -26.05 3.52 -1.48
C VAL A 331 -25.78 3.14 -2.93
N HIS A 332 -25.28 1.91 -3.15
CA HIS A 332 -24.89 1.41 -4.48
C HIS A 332 -25.98 0.54 -5.13
N GLY A 333 -27.25 0.78 -4.80
CA GLY A 333 -28.38 0.00 -5.29
C GLY A 333 -29.60 0.09 -4.39
N PHE A 334 -30.59 -0.74 -4.69
CA PHE A 334 -31.87 -0.79 -3.97
C PHE A 334 -31.93 -2.00 -3.03
N TYR A 335 -32.72 -1.86 -1.98
CA TYR A 335 -32.96 -2.97 -1.06
C TYR A 335 -33.97 -3.92 -1.68
N THR A 336 -33.81 -5.21 -1.41
CA THR A 336 -34.83 -6.21 -1.75
C THR A 336 -36.09 -5.99 -0.92
N LYS A 337 -37.23 -6.55 -1.35
CA LYS A 337 -38.49 -6.50 -0.58
C LYS A 337 -38.30 -6.94 0.88
N ALA A 338 -37.63 -8.07 1.11
CA ALA A 338 -37.39 -8.61 2.45
C ALA A 338 -36.51 -7.70 3.32
N GLU A 339 -35.57 -6.98 2.72
CA GLU A 339 -34.72 -6.00 3.41
C GLU A 339 -35.52 -4.76 3.82
N LEU A 340 -36.40 -4.26 2.94
CA LEU A 340 -37.31 -3.16 3.28
C LEU A 340 -38.35 -3.56 4.34
N GLN A 341 -38.91 -4.76 4.27
CA GLN A 341 -39.78 -5.31 5.32
C GLN A 341 -39.04 -5.37 6.67
N THR A 342 -37.75 -5.75 6.65
CA THR A 342 -36.91 -5.73 7.86
C THR A 342 -36.75 -4.31 8.40
N LEU A 343 -36.60 -3.28 7.55
CA LEU A 343 -36.61 -1.89 8.01
C LEU A 343 -37.95 -1.48 8.63
N MET A 344 -39.08 -1.87 8.04
CA MET A 344 -40.41 -1.60 8.61
C MET A 344 -40.57 -2.24 9.99
N PHE A 345 -40.20 -3.51 10.13
CA PHE A 345 -40.22 -4.23 11.41
C PHE A 345 -39.40 -3.48 12.48
N ARG A 346 -38.22 -2.98 12.12
CA ARG A 346 -37.31 -2.30 13.05
C ARG A 346 -37.83 -0.96 13.56
N ARG A 347 -38.71 -0.27 12.84
CA ARG A 347 -39.29 1.01 13.31
C ARG A 347 -40.09 0.86 14.60
N SER A 348 -40.66 -0.31 14.85
CA SER A 348 -41.45 -0.61 16.06
C SER A 348 -40.77 -1.57 17.04
N HIS A 349 -39.76 -2.34 16.62
CA HIS A 349 -39.16 -3.40 17.44
C HIS A 349 -37.71 -3.13 17.89
N ARG A 350 -37.06 -2.05 17.43
CA ARG A 350 -35.72 -1.68 17.91
C ARG A 350 -35.78 -1.30 19.38
N ALA A 351 -35.01 -2.01 20.20
CA ALA A 351 -34.75 -1.61 21.57
C ALA A 351 -33.65 -0.53 21.62
N ASP A 352 -33.60 0.23 22.71
CA ASP A 352 -32.50 1.16 22.95
C ASP A 352 -31.22 0.38 23.30
N ILE A 353 -30.27 0.31 22.36
CA ILE A 353 -29.01 -0.40 22.54
C ILE A 353 -28.11 0.19 23.63
N ARG A 354 -28.35 1.44 24.05
CA ARG A 354 -27.55 2.10 25.11
C ARG A 354 -27.81 1.49 26.48
N THR A 355 -28.98 0.88 26.66
CA THR A 355 -29.41 0.25 27.91
C THR A 355 -29.41 -1.28 27.82
N ALA A 356 -29.08 -1.84 26.66
CA ALA A 356 -29.01 -3.28 26.45
C ALA A 356 -27.88 -3.91 27.30
N PRO A 357 -28.12 -5.08 27.91
CA PRO A 357 -27.11 -5.76 28.71
C PRO A 357 -25.96 -6.29 27.82
N ILE A 358 -24.73 -6.18 28.32
CA ILE A 358 -23.55 -6.76 27.67
C ILE A 358 -23.28 -8.12 28.30
N ASP A 359 -23.15 -9.17 27.49
CA ASP A 359 -22.81 -10.50 27.98
C ASP A 359 -21.35 -10.56 28.46
N THR A 360 -21.17 -10.55 29.78
CA THR A 360 -19.86 -10.56 30.44
C THR A 360 -19.14 -11.91 30.32
N ASN A 361 -19.84 -13.00 30.04
CA ASN A 361 -19.22 -14.29 29.73
C ASN A 361 -18.47 -14.25 28.40
N ILE A 362 -18.88 -13.36 27.49
CA ILE A 362 -18.20 -13.10 26.23
C ILE A 362 -17.18 -11.97 26.42
N ALA A 363 -17.59 -10.79 26.90
CA ALA A 363 -16.72 -9.62 27.02
C ALA A 363 -16.89 -8.88 28.36
N GLY A 364 -16.33 -9.44 29.45
CA GLY A 364 -16.48 -8.91 30.81
C GLY A 364 -15.41 -7.93 31.31
N ARG A 365 -14.35 -7.64 30.53
CA ARG A 365 -13.32 -6.70 30.97
C ARG A 365 -13.84 -5.26 30.86
N THR A 366 -13.49 -4.41 31.82
CA THR A 366 -13.99 -3.02 31.92
C THR A 366 -13.82 -2.23 30.63
N TYR A 367 -12.66 -2.35 29.97
CA TYR A 367 -12.41 -1.65 28.72
C TYR A 367 -13.26 -2.20 27.57
N GLN A 368 -13.56 -3.51 27.51
CA GLN A 368 -14.42 -4.10 26.49
C GLN A 368 -15.86 -3.62 26.65
N MET A 369 -16.37 -3.63 27.88
CA MET A 369 -17.71 -3.12 28.19
C MET A 369 -17.82 -1.63 27.87
N ARG A 370 -16.79 -0.84 28.23
CA ARG A 370 -16.72 0.59 27.89
C ARG A 370 -16.73 0.79 26.37
N SER A 371 -15.96 0.01 25.61
CA SER A 371 -15.93 0.09 24.15
C SER A 371 -17.30 -0.22 23.53
N ILE A 372 -17.96 -1.31 23.95
CA ILE A 372 -19.29 -1.69 23.44
C ILE A 372 -20.33 -0.63 23.78
N LYS A 373 -20.34 -0.14 25.02
CA LYS A 373 -21.26 0.93 25.44
C LYS A 373 -21.03 2.23 24.67
N SER A 374 -19.77 2.61 24.44
CA SER A 374 -19.42 3.78 23.64
C SER A 374 -19.90 3.66 22.20
N ILE A 375 -19.85 2.47 21.60
CA ILE A 375 -20.41 2.23 20.26
C ILE A 375 -21.94 2.36 20.28
N ALA A 376 -22.61 1.80 21.30
CA ALA A 376 -24.05 1.93 21.43
C ALA A 376 -24.50 3.40 21.56
N GLU A 377 -23.82 4.18 22.39
CA GLU A 377 -24.05 5.63 22.54
C GLU A 377 -23.69 6.42 21.27
N HIS A 378 -22.75 5.93 20.46
CA HIS A 378 -22.39 6.53 19.19
C HIS A 378 -23.43 6.26 18.09
N PHE A 379 -24.09 5.09 18.11
CA PHE A 379 -25.06 4.68 17.10
C PHE A 379 -26.50 5.11 17.43
N ALA A 380 -26.82 5.31 18.71
CA ALA A 380 -28.15 5.66 19.17
C ALA A 380 -28.21 6.99 19.92
N GLY A 381 -29.27 7.75 19.68
CA GLY A 381 -29.60 8.99 20.38
C GLY A 381 -31.07 9.06 20.76
N THR A 382 -31.43 10.12 21.46
CA THR A 382 -32.84 10.47 21.72
C THR A 382 -33.14 11.77 20.99
N ASP A 383 -34.20 11.79 20.18
CA ASP A 383 -34.65 13.02 19.57
C ASP A 383 -35.23 13.96 20.64
N LYS A 384 -34.71 15.19 20.73
CA LYS A 384 -35.07 16.13 21.79
C LYS A 384 -36.51 16.61 21.72
N THR A 385 -37.14 16.56 20.55
CA THR A 385 -38.50 17.06 20.33
C THR A 385 -39.52 15.96 20.58
N THR A 386 -39.27 14.77 20.06
CA THR A 386 -40.23 13.65 20.12
C THR A 386 -39.95 12.66 21.26
N ASN A 387 -38.79 12.77 21.92
CA ASN A 387 -38.28 11.84 22.92
C ASN A 387 -38.16 10.38 22.42
N LYS A 388 -38.17 10.17 21.09
CA LYS A 388 -38.03 8.86 20.45
C LYS A 388 -36.56 8.46 20.28
N LEU A 389 -36.31 7.16 20.28
CA LEU A 389 -35.02 6.58 19.90
C LEU A 389 -34.72 6.91 18.42
N ILE A 390 -33.52 7.39 18.15
CA ILE A 390 -33.03 7.67 16.80
C ILE A 390 -31.66 7.07 16.59
N GLY A 391 -31.32 6.78 15.33
CA GLY A 391 -29.96 6.48 14.92
C GLY A 391 -29.16 7.76 14.68
N THR A 392 -27.90 7.76 15.08
CA THR A 392 -26.98 8.90 14.94
C THR A 392 -25.89 8.62 13.92
N ASN A 393 -25.02 7.65 14.21
CA ASN A 393 -23.91 7.26 13.34
C ASN A 393 -24.06 5.80 12.88
N ARG A 394 -23.38 5.44 11.78
CA ARG A 394 -23.42 4.10 11.17
C ARG A 394 -22.07 3.40 11.08
N GLY A 395 -21.02 4.05 11.55
CA GLY A 395 -19.66 3.53 11.54
C GLY A 395 -18.94 3.97 12.80
N ALA A 396 -18.08 3.11 13.32
CA ALA A 396 -17.23 3.39 14.46
C ALA A 396 -15.85 2.76 14.22
N LEU A 397 -14.80 3.43 14.69
CA LEU A 397 -13.44 2.88 14.70
C LEU A 397 -13.05 2.58 16.13
N LEU A 398 -12.64 1.32 16.39
CA LEU A 398 -12.18 0.89 17.69
C LEU A 398 -10.72 0.47 17.62
N VAL A 399 -9.85 1.19 18.34
CA VAL A 399 -8.42 0.89 18.42
C VAL A 399 -8.14 0.09 19.69
N LEU A 400 -7.75 -1.18 19.50
CA LEU A 400 -7.42 -2.10 20.58
C LEU A 400 -6.07 -2.77 20.30
N ALA A 401 -5.22 -2.87 21.33
CA ALA A 401 -3.96 -3.60 21.22
C ALA A 401 -4.19 -5.10 20.97
N THR A 402 -3.26 -5.75 20.27
CA THR A 402 -3.31 -7.19 20.01
C THR A 402 -3.36 -7.99 21.32
N GLY A 403 -4.17 -9.06 21.34
CA GLY A 403 -4.35 -9.89 22.55
C GLY A 403 -5.34 -9.35 23.58
N THR A 404 -5.86 -8.11 23.42
CA THR A 404 -6.85 -7.53 24.35
C THR A 404 -8.28 -8.05 24.15
N GLY A 405 -8.50 -8.96 23.19
CA GLY A 405 -9.78 -9.62 22.98
C GLY A 405 -10.72 -8.94 21.99
N LYS A 406 -10.18 -8.39 20.88
CA LYS A 406 -10.95 -7.79 19.77
C LYS A 406 -12.13 -8.66 19.33
N THR A 407 -11.87 -9.93 19.04
CA THR A 407 -12.88 -10.91 18.61
C THR A 407 -13.96 -11.13 19.67
N ARG A 408 -13.62 -11.12 20.97
CA ARG A 408 -14.63 -11.27 22.03
C ARG A 408 -15.50 -10.02 22.14
N THR A 409 -14.90 -8.85 22.00
CA THR A 409 -15.63 -7.58 21.97
C THR A 409 -16.60 -7.52 20.77
N SER A 410 -16.17 -7.96 19.58
CA SER A 410 -17.04 -7.96 18.39
C SER A 410 -18.20 -8.96 18.49
N ILE A 411 -17.99 -10.14 19.08
CA ILE A 411 -19.05 -11.12 19.34
C ILE A 411 -20.08 -10.54 20.32
N ALA A 412 -19.64 -9.97 21.44
CA ALA A 412 -20.54 -9.40 22.44
C ALA A 412 -21.34 -8.21 21.89
N LEU A 413 -20.71 -7.35 21.09
CA LEU A 413 -21.41 -6.28 20.36
C LEU A 413 -22.47 -6.84 19.41
N SER A 414 -22.11 -7.86 18.62
CA SER A 414 -23.02 -8.49 17.66
C SER A 414 -24.23 -9.11 18.35
N LYS A 415 -24.02 -9.83 19.45
CA LYS A 415 -25.09 -10.40 20.28
C LYS A 415 -26.05 -9.32 20.77
N MET A 416 -25.50 -8.26 21.40
CA MET A 416 -26.29 -7.13 21.91
C MET A 416 -27.12 -6.46 20.81
N MET A 417 -26.55 -6.27 19.62
CA MET A 417 -27.27 -5.65 18.49
C MET A 417 -28.33 -6.57 17.88
N LEU A 418 -28.11 -7.89 17.87
CA LEU A 418 -29.10 -8.88 17.40
C LEU A 418 -30.30 -8.89 18.34
N GLU A 419 -30.05 -9.03 19.65
CA GLU A 419 -31.10 -9.06 20.68
C GLU A 419 -31.90 -7.76 20.75
N ALA A 420 -31.27 -6.62 20.44
CA ALA A 420 -31.95 -5.32 20.38
C ALA A 420 -32.68 -5.05 19.05
N ASN A 421 -32.72 -6.01 18.11
CA ASN A 421 -33.29 -5.86 16.76
C ASN A 421 -32.62 -4.77 15.90
N TRP A 422 -31.36 -4.43 16.16
CA TRP A 422 -30.60 -3.48 15.33
C TRP A 422 -30.03 -4.14 14.08
N VAL A 423 -29.63 -5.41 14.19
CA VAL A 423 -29.00 -6.18 13.11
C VAL A 423 -29.70 -7.53 13.00
N LYS A 424 -29.66 -8.13 11.80
CA LYS A 424 -30.14 -9.48 11.51
C LYS A 424 -29.02 -10.31 10.91
N ARG A 425 -28.21 -9.72 10.03
CA ARG A 425 -27.07 -10.37 9.38
C ARG A 425 -25.78 -9.58 9.60
N VAL A 426 -24.73 -10.29 10.00
CA VAL A 426 -23.42 -9.72 10.30
C VAL A 426 -22.37 -10.34 9.39
N LEU A 427 -21.56 -9.49 8.74
CA LEU A 427 -20.39 -9.89 7.98
C LEU A 427 -19.12 -9.60 8.78
N PHE A 428 -18.28 -10.59 8.97
CA PHE A 428 -16.95 -10.45 9.55
C PHE A 428 -15.88 -10.61 8.47
N LEU A 429 -15.08 -9.56 8.27
CA LEU A 429 -13.98 -9.50 7.31
C LEU A 429 -12.64 -9.55 8.03
N ALA A 430 -11.74 -10.39 7.53
CA ALA A 430 -10.34 -10.41 7.97
C ALA A 430 -9.42 -10.65 6.77
N ASP A 431 -8.18 -10.19 6.87
CA ASP A 431 -7.21 -10.26 5.77
C ASP A 431 -6.79 -11.70 5.42
N ARG A 432 -6.63 -12.56 6.44
CA ARG A 432 -6.08 -13.92 6.26
C ARG A 432 -7.11 -15.02 6.46
N LYS A 433 -7.06 -16.08 5.64
CA LYS A 433 -7.94 -17.27 5.74
C LYS A 433 -7.95 -17.94 7.12
N SER A 434 -6.79 -17.94 7.80
CA SER A 434 -6.64 -18.49 9.15
C SER A 434 -7.41 -17.65 10.18
N LEU A 435 -7.35 -16.33 10.10
CA LEU A 435 -8.09 -15.40 10.97
C LEU A 435 -9.60 -15.55 10.78
N VAL A 436 -10.06 -15.71 9.54
CA VAL A 436 -11.47 -16.01 9.24
C VAL A 436 -11.92 -17.30 9.93
N SER A 437 -11.13 -18.38 9.84
CA SER A 437 -11.48 -19.65 10.48
C SER A 437 -11.50 -19.52 12.02
N GLN A 438 -10.57 -18.77 12.60
CA GLN A 438 -10.52 -18.51 14.04
C GLN A 438 -11.71 -17.66 14.52
N ALA A 439 -12.07 -16.62 13.77
CA ALA A 439 -13.21 -15.78 14.07
C ALA A 439 -14.50 -16.61 14.05
N LYS A 440 -14.76 -17.37 12.97
CA LYS A 440 -15.92 -18.27 12.90
C LYS A 440 -16.01 -19.20 14.09
N ASN A 441 -14.92 -19.90 14.42
CA ASN A 441 -14.92 -20.86 15.52
C ASN A 441 -15.24 -20.20 16.87
N ASN A 442 -14.77 -18.97 17.10
CA ASN A 442 -15.12 -18.20 18.29
C ASN A 442 -16.59 -17.77 18.30
N PHE A 443 -17.12 -17.28 17.19
CA PHE A 443 -18.54 -16.93 17.09
C PHE A 443 -19.45 -18.13 17.35
N VAL A 444 -19.18 -19.28 16.72
CA VAL A 444 -19.96 -20.53 16.95
C VAL A 444 -19.86 -20.99 18.41
N LYS A 445 -18.69 -20.82 19.04
CA LYS A 445 -18.51 -21.18 20.46
C LYS A 445 -19.37 -20.35 21.41
N PHE A 446 -19.50 -19.05 21.15
CA PHE A 446 -20.18 -18.11 22.04
C PHE A 446 -21.64 -17.85 21.67
N LEU A 447 -22.03 -18.09 20.42
CA LEU A 447 -23.38 -17.92 19.87
C LEU A 447 -23.81 -19.18 19.09
N PRO A 448 -23.83 -20.38 19.72
CA PRO A 448 -24.13 -21.65 19.03
C PRO A 448 -25.54 -21.73 18.43
N GLU A 449 -26.47 -20.94 18.94
CA GLU A 449 -27.85 -20.83 18.46
C GLU A 449 -27.99 -20.13 17.10
N HIS A 450 -26.93 -19.47 16.61
CA HIS A 450 -26.96 -18.69 15.38
C HIS A 450 -26.17 -19.37 14.25
N SER A 451 -26.81 -19.46 13.09
CA SER A 451 -26.20 -20.00 11.87
C SER A 451 -24.99 -19.16 11.43
N SER A 452 -23.89 -19.84 11.13
CA SER A 452 -22.61 -19.23 10.74
C SER A 452 -22.02 -19.91 9.51
N VAL A 453 -21.60 -19.14 8.51
CA VAL A 453 -21.01 -19.65 7.25
C VAL A 453 -19.59 -19.11 7.01
N ASN A 454 -18.66 -19.99 6.65
CA ASN A 454 -17.33 -19.61 6.18
C ASN A 454 -17.31 -19.60 4.65
N LEU A 455 -17.37 -18.40 4.05
CA LEU A 455 -17.49 -18.22 2.60
C LEU A 455 -16.25 -18.66 1.81
N LEU A 456 -15.14 -19.00 2.47
CA LEU A 456 -13.95 -19.54 1.81
C LEU A 456 -13.97 -21.07 1.66
N LYS A 457 -14.81 -21.77 2.41
CA LYS A 457 -14.77 -23.23 2.54
C LYS A 457 -16.12 -23.89 2.32
N GLU A 458 -17.20 -23.23 2.69
CA GLU A 458 -18.55 -23.77 2.66
C GLU A 458 -19.31 -23.25 1.46
N LYS A 459 -20.29 -24.04 1.00
CA LYS A 459 -21.30 -23.53 0.10
C LYS A 459 -22.06 -22.41 0.80
N ASP A 460 -22.41 -21.39 0.02
CA ASP A 460 -23.12 -20.23 0.51
C ASP A 460 -24.41 -20.62 1.24
N ASN A 461 -24.71 -19.96 2.36
CA ASN A 461 -25.91 -20.14 3.16
C ASN A 461 -26.65 -18.80 3.32
N PRO A 462 -27.72 -18.56 2.53
CA PRO A 462 -28.53 -17.34 2.57
C PRO A 462 -29.18 -16.99 3.90
N ASP A 463 -29.35 -18.00 4.75
CA ASP A 463 -30.01 -17.86 6.05
C ASP A 463 -29.01 -17.75 7.20
N ALA A 464 -27.70 -17.74 6.90
CA ALA A 464 -26.66 -17.50 7.88
C ALA A 464 -26.84 -16.13 8.54
N ARG A 465 -26.79 -16.11 9.88
CA ARG A 465 -26.75 -14.87 10.67
C ARG A 465 -25.37 -14.25 10.65
N PHE A 466 -24.34 -15.08 10.63
CA PHE A 466 -22.95 -14.66 10.58
C PHE A 466 -22.25 -15.20 9.33
N ALA A 467 -21.74 -14.31 8.50
CA ALA A 467 -20.88 -14.65 7.38
C ALA A 467 -19.43 -14.26 7.69
N PHE A 468 -18.48 -15.11 7.35
CA PHE A 468 -17.06 -14.84 7.52
C PHE A 468 -16.34 -14.95 6.18
N SER A 469 -15.58 -13.92 5.82
CA SER A 469 -14.90 -13.86 4.52
C SER A 469 -13.59 -13.08 4.59
N THR A 470 -12.72 -13.31 3.61
CA THR A 470 -11.67 -12.34 3.26
C THR A 470 -12.22 -11.28 2.32
N TYR A 471 -11.53 -10.14 2.20
CA TYR A 471 -11.91 -9.05 1.29
C TYR A 471 -12.05 -9.54 -0.15
N GLN A 472 -11.06 -10.27 -0.68
CA GLN A 472 -11.03 -10.74 -2.05
C GLN A 472 -12.20 -11.67 -2.38
N THR A 473 -12.47 -12.64 -1.51
CA THR A 473 -13.63 -13.53 -1.65
C THR A 473 -14.94 -12.75 -1.64
N MET A 474 -15.09 -11.77 -0.74
CA MET A 474 -16.32 -10.98 -0.68
C MET A 474 -16.50 -10.09 -1.91
N MET A 475 -15.44 -9.50 -2.45
CA MET A 475 -15.51 -8.75 -3.73
C MET A 475 -16.02 -9.64 -4.86
N GLY A 476 -15.46 -10.84 -5.01
CA GLY A 476 -15.93 -11.80 -6.04
C GLY A 476 -17.39 -12.24 -5.84
N LEU A 477 -17.87 -12.32 -4.60
CA LEU A 477 -19.25 -12.69 -4.29
C LEU A 477 -20.24 -11.53 -4.50
N ILE A 478 -19.81 -10.29 -4.26
CA ILE A 478 -20.62 -9.09 -4.47
C ILE A 478 -20.77 -8.78 -5.96
N ASP A 479 -19.77 -9.10 -6.78
CA ASP A 479 -19.83 -8.96 -8.24
C ASP A 479 -20.54 -10.15 -8.92
N GLY A 480 -20.71 -11.26 -8.20
CA GLY A 480 -21.39 -12.46 -8.70
C GLY A 480 -22.92 -12.34 -8.67
N ALA A 481 -23.57 -12.67 -9.79
CA ALA A 481 -25.02 -12.88 -9.85
C ALA A 481 -25.38 -14.33 -9.48
N ARG A 482 -26.44 -14.54 -8.69
CA ARG A 482 -27.03 -15.87 -8.46
C ARG A 482 -27.91 -16.21 -9.65
N ASN A 483 -27.56 -17.27 -10.36
CA ASN A 483 -28.25 -17.77 -11.56
C ASN A 483 -28.31 -16.77 -12.74
N GLY A 484 -27.44 -15.75 -12.76
CA GLY A 484 -27.33 -14.80 -13.88
C GLY A 484 -28.35 -13.65 -13.89
N GLU A 485 -29.32 -13.61 -12.96
CA GLU A 485 -30.38 -12.60 -12.95
C GLU A 485 -30.45 -11.73 -11.69
N TYR A 486 -30.07 -12.24 -10.51
CA TYR A 486 -30.21 -11.51 -9.25
C TYR A 486 -28.90 -11.38 -8.47
N ARG A 487 -28.67 -10.21 -7.87
CA ARG A 487 -27.52 -10.01 -6.99
C ARG A 487 -27.81 -10.61 -5.62
N PHE A 488 -27.01 -11.59 -5.21
CA PHE A 488 -27.27 -12.29 -3.94
C PHE A 488 -26.84 -11.49 -2.70
N TYR A 489 -25.62 -10.97 -2.73
CA TYR A 489 -25.13 -10.02 -1.73
C TYR A 489 -25.45 -8.59 -2.17
N GLY A 490 -26.73 -8.22 -2.02
CA GLY A 490 -27.21 -6.86 -2.26
C GLY A 490 -26.75 -5.86 -1.20
N VAL A 491 -26.97 -4.57 -1.49
CA VAL A 491 -26.55 -3.45 -0.61
C VAL A 491 -27.26 -3.41 0.75
N GLY A 492 -28.35 -4.17 0.92
CA GLY A 492 -29.08 -4.34 2.17
C GLY A 492 -28.85 -5.68 2.86
N HIS A 493 -28.00 -6.56 2.30
CA HIS A 493 -27.90 -7.95 2.78
C HIS A 493 -27.34 -8.03 4.20
N PHE A 494 -26.30 -7.24 4.50
CA PHE A 494 -25.67 -7.17 5.82
C PHE A 494 -26.05 -5.89 6.53
N ASP A 495 -26.41 -6.02 7.81
CA ASP A 495 -26.75 -4.88 8.66
C ASP A 495 -25.55 -4.35 9.44
N LEU A 496 -24.57 -5.22 9.68
CA LEU A 496 -23.32 -4.91 10.37
C LEU A 496 -22.17 -5.56 9.62
N VAL A 497 -21.14 -4.77 9.35
CA VAL A 497 -19.86 -5.24 8.81
C VAL A 497 -18.79 -4.95 9.85
N ILE A 498 -18.05 -5.99 10.24
CA ILE A 498 -16.95 -5.92 11.20
C ILE A 498 -15.67 -6.21 10.43
N ILE A 499 -14.68 -5.34 10.59
CA ILE A 499 -13.38 -5.41 9.94
C ILE A 499 -12.33 -5.64 11.02
N ASP A 500 -11.59 -6.75 10.94
CA ASP A 500 -10.51 -7.13 11.87
C ASP A 500 -9.10 -6.92 11.30
#